data_AF-A0A4Q8R1A9-F1
#
_entry.id   AF-A0A4Q8R1A9-F1
#
_cell.length_a   1.000
_cell.length_b   1.000
_cell.length_c   1.000
_cell.angle_alpha   90.00
_cell.angle_beta   90.00
_cell.angle_gamma   90.00
#
_symmetry.space_group_name_H-M   'P 1'
#
loop_
_entity.id
_entity.type
_entity.pdbx_description
1 polymer ?
#
loop_
_entity_poly.entity_id
_entity_poly.type
_entity_poly.pdbx_seq_one_letter_code
_entity_poly.pdbx_strand_id
1 'polypeptide(L)'
;MVGRFFLLAAWCALLWCLQVDPGLSRDAAAEADDIVWTAIIPDAFPRYVYTWRMSPDGSYREDGRDAASGRPIQATLSGHWRRDGARMILRQEGHPFVFDGLVVGSSYAGTLHLNGRSFSRFCAAKGEKPPERCGSEAGVAMMQRRD
;
A
#
# COMPACT_ATOMS: atom_id res chain seq x y z
N MET A 1 45.12 -48.30 36.69
CA MET A 1 44.75 -47.45 35.55
C MET A 1 43.34 -47.83 35.13
N VAL A 2 42.35 -47.03 35.50
CA VAL A 2 40.95 -47.22 35.09
C VAL A 2 40.60 -46.03 34.21
N GLY A 3 40.49 -46.28 32.91
CA GLY A 3 40.27 -45.27 31.88
C GLY A 3 38.80 -44.91 31.75
N ARG A 4 38.50 -43.63 31.94
CA ARG A 4 37.19 -42.98 31.72
C ARG A 4 36.79 -43.08 30.24
N PHE A 5 35.69 -43.77 29.95
CA PHE A 5 34.96 -43.66 28.68
C PHE A 5 33.49 -43.32 28.98
N PHE A 6 33.22 -42.06 29.26
CA PHE A 6 31.88 -41.48 29.26
C PHE A 6 32.04 -40.04 28.77
N LEU A 7 31.37 -39.70 27.66
CA LEU A 7 30.95 -38.35 27.21
C LEU A 7 30.97 -38.23 25.67
N LEU A 8 30.12 -38.97 24.96
CA LEU A 8 29.87 -38.72 23.52
C LEU A 8 28.39 -38.87 23.10
N ALA A 9 27.44 -38.83 24.05
CA ALA A 9 26.00 -38.94 23.75
C ALA A 9 25.19 -37.68 24.11
N ALA A 10 25.85 -36.56 24.40
CA ALA A 10 25.20 -35.32 24.85
C ALA A 10 25.19 -34.20 23.79
N TRP A 11 25.51 -34.49 22.53
CA TRP A 11 25.65 -33.48 21.46
C TRP A 11 24.58 -33.51 20.37
N CYS A 12 23.65 -34.47 20.38
CA CYS A 12 22.55 -34.49 19.39
C CYS A 12 21.25 -33.80 19.87
N ALA A 13 21.13 -33.43 21.15
CA ALA A 13 19.92 -32.81 21.68
C ALA A 13 19.91 -31.26 21.59
N LEU A 14 21.03 -30.63 21.23
CA LEU A 14 21.15 -29.15 21.18
C LEU A 14 20.91 -28.55 19.79
N LEU A 15 20.80 -29.36 18.74
CA LEU A 15 20.49 -28.90 17.37
C LEU A 15 18.99 -28.95 17.03
N TRP A 16 18.14 -29.54 17.87
CA TRP A 16 16.68 -29.53 17.70
C TRP A 16 15.97 -28.33 18.33
N CYS A 17 16.70 -27.45 19.01
CA CYS A 17 16.19 -26.17 19.49
C CYS A 17 16.53 -25.01 18.54
N LEU A 18 16.91 -25.29 17.28
CA LEU A 18 16.78 -24.31 16.20
C LEU A 18 15.29 -24.15 15.90
N GLN A 19 14.69 -23.38 16.77
CA GLN A 19 13.32 -22.91 16.70
C GLN A 19 13.15 -22.30 15.32
N VAL A 20 12.25 -22.89 14.54
CA VAL A 20 11.53 -22.18 13.51
C VAL A 20 10.93 -20.97 14.22
N ASP A 21 11.56 -19.80 14.09
CA ASP A 21 10.96 -18.53 14.45
C ASP A 21 9.78 -18.32 13.48
N PRO A 22 8.51 -18.43 13.90
CA PRO A 22 7.39 -17.94 13.11
C PRO A 22 7.23 -16.42 13.33
N GLY A 23 8.31 -15.74 13.69
CA GLY A 23 8.33 -14.38 14.22
C GLY A 23 8.30 -13.27 13.18
N LEU A 24 8.18 -13.59 11.88
CA LEU A 24 8.28 -12.60 10.78
C LEU A 24 7.00 -12.44 9.95
N SER A 25 5.84 -12.65 10.57
CA SER A 25 4.54 -12.28 9.96
C SER A 25 3.73 -11.27 10.79
N ARG A 26 4.29 -10.75 11.90
CA ARG A 26 3.54 -9.89 12.84
C ARG A 26 3.80 -8.39 12.70
N ASP A 27 4.70 -7.95 11.83
CA ASP A 27 4.94 -6.52 11.57
C ASP A 27 4.04 -5.92 10.49
N ALA A 28 3.22 -6.73 9.81
CA ALA A 28 2.24 -6.23 8.84
C ALA A 28 0.86 -5.91 9.47
N ALA A 29 0.60 -6.39 10.70
CA ALA A 29 -0.70 -6.27 11.36
C ALA A 29 -0.78 -5.14 12.39
N ALA A 30 0.31 -4.39 12.60
CA ALA A 30 0.45 -3.40 13.68
C ALA A 30 0.25 -1.93 13.23
N GLU A 31 -0.50 -1.70 12.15
CA GLU A 31 -1.03 -0.37 11.77
C GLU A 31 -2.55 -0.44 11.55
N ALA A 32 -3.26 -1.14 12.44
CA ALA A 32 -4.71 -1.36 12.35
C ALA A 32 -5.54 -0.22 13.00
N ASP A 33 -5.22 1.02 12.64
CA ASP A 33 -6.17 2.14 12.66
C ASP A 33 -6.41 2.51 11.19
N ASP A 34 -7.68 2.63 10.78
CA ASP A 34 -8.14 2.86 9.40
C ASP A 34 -7.16 3.74 8.59
N ILE A 35 -6.49 3.14 7.60
CA ILE A 35 -5.49 3.86 6.81
C ILE A 35 -6.26 4.76 5.83
N VAL A 36 -6.23 6.06 6.10
CA VAL A 36 -6.86 7.07 5.24
C VAL A 36 -5.84 7.65 4.27
N TRP A 37 -6.20 7.73 3.00
CA TRP A 37 -5.48 8.47 1.97
C TRP A 37 -6.43 9.43 1.28
N THR A 38 -5.98 10.64 0.97
CA THR A 38 -6.77 11.57 0.18
C THR A 38 -6.00 11.99 -1.07
N ALA A 39 -6.60 11.74 -2.22
CA ALA A 39 -5.99 11.81 -3.53
C ALA A 39 -6.57 12.92 -4.41
N ILE A 40 -5.73 13.39 -5.34
CA ILE A 40 -6.09 14.23 -6.49
C ILE A 40 -5.62 13.56 -7.78
N ILE A 41 -6.35 13.82 -8.86
CA ILE A 41 -6.06 13.28 -10.20
C ILE A 41 -6.08 14.47 -11.17
N PRO A 42 -5.01 15.29 -11.21
CA PRO A 42 -5.08 16.63 -11.81
C PRO A 42 -5.43 16.64 -13.30
N ASP A 43 -5.01 15.63 -14.06
CA ASP A 43 -5.16 15.65 -15.51
C ASP A 43 -6.54 15.13 -15.94
N ALA A 44 -7.01 14.02 -15.37
CA ALA A 44 -8.32 13.46 -15.71
C ALA A 44 -9.49 14.08 -14.92
N PHE A 45 -9.27 14.46 -13.66
CA PHE A 45 -10.33 14.92 -12.75
C PHE A 45 -9.86 16.13 -11.91
N PRO A 46 -9.53 17.28 -12.55
CA PRO A 46 -8.84 18.41 -11.90
C PRO A 46 -9.58 19.05 -10.73
N ARG A 47 -10.91 18.87 -10.67
CA ARG A 47 -11.77 19.51 -9.66
C ARG A 47 -12.08 18.62 -8.46
N TYR A 48 -11.69 17.36 -8.50
CA TYR A 48 -12.19 16.34 -7.59
C TYR A 48 -11.12 15.82 -6.65
N VAL A 49 -11.55 15.53 -5.44
CA VAL A 49 -10.74 14.95 -4.37
C VAL A 49 -11.39 13.63 -3.95
N TYR A 50 -10.56 12.61 -3.77
CA TYR A 50 -11.01 11.26 -3.47
C TYR A 50 -10.40 10.82 -2.14
N THR A 51 -11.21 10.43 -1.17
CA THR A 51 -10.72 9.90 0.11
C THR A 51 -10.92 8.39 0.14
N TRP A 52 -9.83 7.66 0.27
CA TRP A 52 -9.79 6.21 0.44
C TRP A 52 -9.64 5.88 1.92
N ARG A 53 -10.59 5.12 2.47
CA ARG A 53 -10.49 4.53 3.81
C ARG A 53 -10.25 3.04 3.66
N MET A 54 -9.04 2.62 3.97
CA MET A 54 -8.56 1.26 3.80
C MET A 54 -8.73 0.47 5.09
N SER A 55 -9.38 -0.68 4.97
CA SER A 55 -9.54 -1.63 6.06
C SER A 55 -8.42 -2.68 6.05
N PRO A 56 -8.00 -3.19 7.23
CA PRO A 56 -6.94 -4.20 7.32
C PRO A 56 -7.23 -5.52 6.60
N ASP A 57 -8.50 -5.79 6.29
CA ASP A 57 -8.95 -6.96 5.53
C ASP A 57 -8.65 -6.88 4.02
N GLY A 58 -8.05 -5.77 3.57
CA GLY A 58 -7.76 -5.54 2.16
C GLY A 58 -8.91 -4.92 1.37
N SER A 59 -10.01 -4.54 2.01
CA SER A 59 -11.08 -3.74 1.39
C SER A 59 -10.82 -2.24 1.59
N TYR A 60 -11.41 -1.40 0.74
CA TYR A 60 -11.46 0.04 0.96
C TYR A 60 -12.78 0.64 0.51
N ARG A 61 -13.11 1.82 1.07
CA ARG A 61 -14.19 2.70 0.61
C ARG A 61 -13.61 3.99 0.04
N GLU A 62 -14.24 4.52 -1.00
CA GLU A 62 -13.88 5.77 -1.66
C GLU A 62 -15.04 6.76 -1.61
N ASP A 63 -14.78 7.95 -1.06
CA ASP A 63 -15.66 9.10 -1.17
C ASP A 63 -15.06 10.13 -2.12
N GLY A 64 -15.79 10.49 -3.18
CA GLY A 64 -15.43 11.56 -4.11
C GLY A 64 -16.16 12.86 -3.78
N ARG A 65 -15.44 13.99 -3.76
CA ARG A 65 -16.01 15.33 -3.54
C ARG A 65 -15.46 16.36 -4.51
N ASP A 66 -16.27 17.37 -4.83
CA ASP A 66 -15.81 18.58 -5.52
C ASP A 66 -14.98 19.43 -4.56
N ALA A 67 -13.78 19.81 -4.96
CA ALA A 67 -12.80 20.46 -4.11
C ALA A 67 -13.24 21.86 -3.62
N ALA A 68 -14.05 22.57 -4.42
CA ALA A 68 -14.49 23.92 -4.11
C ALA A 68 -15.72 23.93 -3.19
N SER A 69 -16.67 23.03 -3.46
CA SER A 69 -17.96 23.00 -2.75
C SER A 69 -18.04 21.97 -1.64
N GLY A 70 -17.12 21.00 -1.60
CA GLY A 70 -17.15 19.87 -0.67
C GLY A 70 -18.29 18.88 -0.91
N ARG A 71 -19.12 19.09 -1.95
CA ARG A 71 -20.29 18.25 -2.21
C ARG A 71 -19.85 16.89 -2.78
N PRO A 72 -20.51 15.79 -2.39
CA PRO A 72 -20.29 14.50 -3.01
C PRO A 72 -20.53 14.55 -4.52
N ILE A 73 -19.67 13.91 -5.31
CA ILE A 73 -19.82 13.82 -6.79
C ILE A 73 -20.35 12.46 -7.24
N GLN A 74 -20.37 11.48 -6.32
CA GLN A 74 -20.75 10.10 -6.55
C GLN A 74 -21.21 9.47 -5.23
N ALA A 75 -21.90 8.32 -5.31
CA ALA A 75 -22.09 7.46 -4.14
C ALA A 75 -20.73 6.90 -3.67
N THR A 76 -20.62 6.52 -2.39
CA THR A 76 -19.41 5.86 -1.88
C THR A 76 -19.14 4.58 -2.67
N LEU A 77 -17.93 4.45 -3.20
CA LEU A 77 -17.51 3.29 -3.98
C LEU A 77 -16.66 2.36 -3.11
N SER A 78 -16.60 1.08 -3.48
CA SER A 78 -15.80 0.06 -2.79
C SER A 78 -14.70 -0.46 -3.69
N GLY A 79 -13.74 -1.16 -3.08
CA GLY A 79 -12.75 -1.92 -3.82
C GLY A 79 -11.83 -2.70 -2.89
N HIS A 80 -10.76 -3.21 -3.48
CA HIS A 80 -9.72 -3.94 -2.77
C HIS A 80 -8.37 -3.27 -2.94
N TRP A 81 -7.55 -3.36 -1.90
CA TRP A 81 -6.19 -2.88 -1.93
C TRP A 81 -5.21 -3.97 -1.50
N ARG A 82 -3.98 -3.84 -1.98
CA ARG A 82 -2.86 -4.66 -1.53
C ARG A 82 -1.59 -3.84 -1.57
N ARG A 83 -0.65 -4.17 -0.68
CA ARG A 83 0.67 -3.55 -0.61
C ARG A 83 1.75 -4.62 -0.60
N ASP A 84 2.77 -4.41 -1.43
CA ASP A 84 3.97 -5.24 -1.52
C ASP A 84 5.19 -4.32 -1.42
N GLY A 85 5.79 -4.28 -0.23
CA GLY A 85 6.81 -3.29 0.12
C GLY A 85 6.33 -1.85 -0.08
N ALA A 86 7.04 -1.10 -0.93
CA ALA A 86 6.67 0.28 -1.27
C ALA A 86 5.53 0.36 -2.28
N ARG A 87 5.26 -0.69 -3.06
CA ARG A 87 4.22 -0.66 -4.09
C ARG A 87 2.85 -0.92 -3.48
N MET A 88 1.87 -0.11 -3.83
CA MET A 88 0.48 -0.28 -3.41
C MET A 88 -0.43 -0.23 -4.63
N ILE A 89 -1.44 -1.11 -4.65
CA ILE A 89 -2.42 -1.20 -5.73
C ILE A 89 -3.81 -1.16 -5.12
N LEU A 90 -4.67 -0.26 -5.61
CA LEU A 90 -6.11 -0.24 -5.33
C LEU A 90 -6.85 -0.63 -6.61
N ARG A 91 -7.79 -1.55 -6.50
CA ARG A 91 -8.71 -1.95 -7.57
C ARG A 91 -10.12 -1.64 -7.15
N GLN A 92 -10.80 -0.85 -7.96
CA GLN A 92 -12.17 -0.48 -7.69
C GLN A 92 -13.12 -1.62 -8.07
N GLU A 93 -14.12 -1.87 -7.23
CA GLU A 93 -15.13 -2.89 -7.50
C GLU A 93 -16.18 -2.36 -8.48
N GLY A 94 -16.61 -3.19 -9.43
CA GLY A 94 -17.60 -2.80 -10.44
C GLY A 94 -17.12 -1.78 -11.48
N HIS A 95 -15.89 -1.25 -11.36
CA HIS A 95 -15.33 -0.26 -12.26
C HIS A 95 -13.94 -0.68 -12.78
N PRO A 96 -13.60 -0.39 -14.04
CA PRO A 96 -12.32 -0.79 -14.63
C PRO A 96 -11.14 0.12 -14.24
N PHE A 97 -11.16 0.68 -13.03
CA PHE A 97 -10.14 1.58 -12.50
C PHE A 97 -9.17 0.84 -11.57
N VAL A 98 -7.87 1.07 -11.80
CA VAL A 98 -6.80 0.54 -10.96
C VAL A 98 -5.80 1.66 -10.67
N PHE A 99 -5.56 1.94 -9.39
CA PHE A 99 -4.49 2.84 -8.96
C PHE A 99 -3.26 2.00 -8.62
N ASP A 100 -2.16 2.19 -9.34
CA ASP A 100 -0.89 1.49 -9.13
C ASP A 100 0.21 2.51 -8.87
N GLY A 101 0.84 2.46 -7.70
CA GLY A 101 1.82 3.46 -7.31
C GLY A 101 2.75 3.03 -6.20
N LEU A 102 3.56 3.99 -5.77
CA LEU A 102 4.55 3.82 -4.71
C LEU A 102 4.18 4.68 -3.51
N VAL A 103 4.33 4.11 -2.32
CA VAL A 103 4.18 4.77 -1.03
C VAL A 103 5.58 5.12 -0.51
N VAL A 104 5.82 6.41 -0.28
CA VAL A 104 7.06 6.93 0.31
C VAL A 104 6.68 7.88 1.46
N GLY A 105 6.96 7.46 2.69
CA GLY A 105 6.51 8.17 3.89
C GLY A 105 4.99 8.34 3.91
N SER A 106 4.52 9.59 3.97
CA SER A 106 3.10 9.97 3.95
C SER A 106 2.55 10.27 2.56
N SER A 107 3.29 9.93 1.49
CA SER A 107 2.88 10.17 0.10
C SER A 107 2.63 8.85 -0.63
N TYR A 108 1.59 8.83 -1.46
CA TYR A 108 1.27 7.73 -2.36
C TYR A 108 0.98 8.29 -3.75
N ALA A 109 1.80 7.93 -4.75
CA ALA A 109 1.66 8.48 -6.10
C ALA A 109 1.94 7.42 -7.16
N GLY A 110 1.30 7.56 -8.31
CA GLY A 110 1.43 6.59 -9.38
C GLY A 110 0.52 6.86 -10.57
N THR A 111 0.12 5.77 -11.22
CA THR A 111 -0.72 5.78 -12.42
C THR A 111 -2.09 5.22 -12.11
N LEU A 112 -3.13 5.96 -12.51
CA LEU A 112 -4.47 5.46 -12.66
C LEU A 112 -4.55 4.76 -14.03
N HIS A 113 -4.92 3.50 -14.03
CA HIS A 113 -5.23 2.73 -15.21
C HIS A 113 -6.74 2.62 -15.41
N LEU A 114 -7.17 2.77 -16.65
CA LEU A 114 -8.55 2.53 -17.10
C LEU A 114 -8.52 1.41 -18.14
N ASN A 115 -9.26 0.33 -17.88
CA ASN A 115 -9.26 -0.87 -18.75
C ASN A 115 -7.84 -1.40 -19.02
N GLY A 116 -6.98 -1.41 -18.00
CA GLY A 116 -5.60 -1.87 -18.08
C GLY A 116 -4.63 -0.93 -18.82
N ARG A 117 -5.08 0.23 -19.30
CA ARG A 117 -4.23 1.22 -19.98
C ARG A 117 -3.95 2.40 -19.05
N SER A 118 -2.74 2.94 -19.09
CA SER A 118 -2.40 4.17 -18.36
C SER A 118 -3.34 5.29 -18.80
N PHE A 119 -4.00 5.93 -17.84
CA PHE A 119 -5.03 6.93 -18.08
C PHE A 119 -4.66 8.30 -17.53
N SER A 120 -4.19 8.37 -16.29
CA SER A 120 -3.77 9.63 -15.65
C SER A 120 -2.77 9.37 -14.54
N ARG A 121 -1.99 10.37 -14.14
CA ARG A 121 -1.28 10.34 -12.87
C ARG A 121 -2.23 10.64 -11.71
N PHE A 122 -1.91 10.15 -10.53
CA PHE A 122 -2.56 10.54 -9.27
C PHE A 122 -1.52 10.77 -8.18
N CYS A 123 -1.89 11.54 -7.17
CA CYS A 123 -1.11 11.70 -5.94
C CYS A 123 -2.04 11.78 -4.75
N ALA A 124 -1.61 11.20 -3.64
CA ALA A 124 -2.35 11.14 -2.40
C ALA A 124 -1.41 11.41 -1.22
N ALA A 125 -2.00 12.01 -0.19
CA ALA A 125 -1.37 12.19 1.11
C ALA A 125 -2.09 11.31 2.14
N LYS A 126 -1.34 10.77 3.10
CA LYS A 126 -1.92 10.03 4.23
C LYS A 126 -2.75 11.00 5.08
N GLY A 127 -4.00 10.66 5.36
CA GLY A 127 -4.98 11.47 6.08
C GLY A 127 -6.13 12.02 5.22
N GLU A 128 -6.97 12.85 5.84
CA GLU A 128 -8.22 13.38 5.27
C GLU A 128 -8.03 14.58 4.31
N LYS A 129 -6.84 15.17 4.29
CA LYS A 129 -6.52 16.32 3.42
C LYS A 129 -5.78 15.86 2.16
N PRO A 130 -6.20 16.32 0.98
CA PRO A 130 -5.44 16.05 -0.24
C PRO A 130 -4.07 16.76 -0.20
N PRO A 131 -3.08 16.28 -0.97
CA PRO A 131 -1.91 17.09 -1.27
C PRO A 131 -2.33 18.31 -2.10
N GLU A 132 -1.62 19.44 -1.94
CA GLU A 132 -1.93 20.68 -2.68
C GLU A 132 -1.68 20.55 -4.19
N ARG A 133 -0.68 19.74 -4.54
CA ARG A 133 -0.28 19.48 -5.91
C ARG A 133 0.35 18.11 -5.99
N CYS A 134 0.27 17.50 -7.17
CA CYS A 134 1.10 16.37 -7.47
C CYS A 134 2.54 16.85 -7.69
N GLY A 135 3.49 16.39 -6.87
CA GLY A 135 4.91 16.59 -7.12
C GLY A 135 5.36 16.00 -8.46
N SER A 136 6.46 16.53 -9.01
CA SER A 136 7.20 15.92 -10.12
C SER A 136 8.04 14.71 -9.68
N GLU A 137 8.14 14.46 -8.38
CA GLU A 137 9.12 13.53 -7.81
C GLU A 137 8.75 12.04 -7.95
N ALA A 138 7.51 11.71 -8.29
CA ALA A 138 7.15 10.36 -8.74
C ALA A 138 7.52 10.08 -10.22
N GLY A 139 8.06 11.08 -10.93
CA GLY A 139 8.58 10.95 -12.30
C GLY A 139 10.02 10.44 -12.39
N VAL A 140 10.76 10.37 -11.28
CA VAL A 140 12.20 10.00 -11.29
C VAL A 140 12.42 8.48 -11.23
N ALA A 141 11.48 7.71 -10.68
CA ALA A 141 11.65 6.26 -10.52
C ALA A 141 11.28 5.42 -11.77
N MET A 142 10.55 5.98 -12.74
CA MET A 142 10.23 5.25 -13.98
C MET A 142 11.26 5.40 -15.10
N MET A 143 12.26 6.29 -14.96
CA MET A 143 13.29 6.49 -15.97
C MET A 143 14.61 5.73 -15.69
N GLN A 144 14.77 5.10 -14.53
CA GLN A 144 15.98 4.32 -14.19
C GLN A 144 15.88 2.80 -14.46
N ARG A 145 14.80 2.32 -15.09
CA ARG A 145 14.72 0.95 -15.65
C ARG A 145 14.34 0.99 -17.13
N ARG A 146 15.24 1.54 -17.93
CA ARG A 146 15.40 1.13 -19.33
C ARG A 146 16.89 1.00 -19.56
N ASP A 147 17.30 -0.26 -19.58
CA ASP A 147 18.51 -0.87 -20.18
C ASP A 147 19.77 -0.02 -20.34
#